data_AF-A0A538MNA8-F1
#
_entry.id   AF-A0A538MNA8-F1
#
_cell.length_a   1.000
_cell.length_b   1.000
_cell.length_c   1.000
_cell.angle_alpha   90.00
_cell.angle_beta   90.00
_cell.angle_gamma   90.00
#
_symmetry.space_group_name_H-M   'P 1'
#
loop_
_entity.id
_entity.type
_entity.pdbx_description
1 polymer ?
#
loop_
_entity_poly.entity_id
_entity_poly.type
_entity_poly.pdbx_seq_one_letter_code
_entity_poly.pdbx_strand_id
1 'polypeptide(L)'
;MAMVVVLFPASDEEPTLRPGALEELARLGVTNVALLRDGSTAGLVLEGWAFAAEAAQQAAWAVAGACDDVRTLHPLAQMAVSAVAKGGAS
;
A
#
# COMPACT_ATOMS: atom_id res chain seq x y z
N MET A 1 3.25 7.88 -12.18
CA MET A 1 3.39 6.77 -11.23
C MET A 1 2.60 7.17 -10.01
N ALA A 2 1.44 6.54 -9.79
CA ALA A 2 0.63 6.83 -8.61
C ALA A 2 1.01 5.82 -7.53
N MET A 3 1.40 6.34 -6.36
CA MET A 3 1.52 5.55 -5.15
C MET A 3 0.50 6.08 -4.15
N VAL A 4 -0.18 5.20 -3.45
CA VAL A 4 -1.07 5.55 -2.34
C VAL A 4 -0.81 4.58 -1.19
N VAL A 5 -0.86 5.10 0.03
CA VAL A 5 -0.86 4.27 1.24
C VAL A 5 -2.24 4.38 1.87
N VAL A 6 -2.83 3.23 2.21
CA VAL A 6 -4.09 3.16 2.92
C VAL A 6 -3.84 2.56 4.30
N LEU A 7 -4.35 3.21 5.34
CA LEU A 7 -4.30 2.75 6.73
C LEU A 7 -5.71 2.39 7.19
N PHE A 8 -5.84 1.27 7.89
CA PHE A 8 -7.09 0.80 8.48
C PHE A 8 -6.81 0.07 9.80
N PRO A 9 -7.79 -0.03 10.71
CA PRO A 9 -7.61 -0.77 11.96
C PRO A 9 -7.17 -2.21 11.69
N ALA A 10 -6.18 -2.68 12.46
CA ALA A 10 -5.79 -4.09 12.39
C ALA A 10 -6.89 -4.96 13.02
N SER A 11 -7.31 -6.02 12.32
CA SER A 11 -8.05 -7.12 12.94
C SER A 11 -7.06 -8.12 13.57
N ASP A 12 -7.57 -8.95 14.48
CA ASP A 12 -6.77 -10.05 15.06
C ASP A 12 -6.38 -11.10 14.01
N GLU A 13 -7.13 -11.18 12.90
CA GLU A 13 -6.81 -12.05 11.78
C GLU A 13 -5.65 -11.50 10.95
N GLU A 14 -4.76 -12.39 10.50
CA GLU A 14 -3.68 -12.00 9.61
C GLU A 14 -4.26 -11.57 8.25
N PRO A 15 -4.02 -10.31 7.82
CA PRO A 15 -4.59 -9.84 6.58
C PRO A 15 -3.97 -10.64 5.42
N THR A 16 -4.83 -11.25 4.61
CA THR A 16 -4.42 -12.14 3.52
C THR A 16 -4.97 -11.63 2.20
N LEU A 17 -4.08 -11.43 1.22
CA LEU A 17 -4.47 -11.06 -0.14
C LEU A 17 -5.13 -12.27 -0.81
N ARG A 18 -6.47 -12.24 -0.89
CA ARG A 18 -7.25 -13.28 -1.56
C ARG A 18 -7.12 -13.13 -3.09
N PRO A 19 -7.22 -14.23 -3.87
CA PRO A 19 -7.12 -14.16 -5.34
C PRO A 19 -8.07 -13.14 -5.98
N GLY A 20 -9.34 -13.08 -5.53
CA GLY A 20 -10.30 -12.11 -6.03
C GLY A 20 -9.93 -10.64 -5.73
N ALA A 21 -9.20 -10.40 -4.63
CA ALA A 21 -8.67 -9.07 -4.33
C ALA A 21 -7.60 -8.67 -5.35
N LEU A 22 -6.70 -9.60 -5.70
CA LEU A 22 -5.64 -9.35 -6.67
C LEU A 22 -6.18 -9.08 -8.08
N GLU A 23 -7.22 -9.80 -8.50
CA GLU A 23 -7.92 -9.54 -9.77
C GLU A 23 -8.51 -8.14 -9.81
N GLU A 24 -9.15 -7.71 -8.71
CA GLU A 24 -9.72 -6.36 -8.60
C GLU A 24 -8.63 -5.29 -8.62
N LEU A 25 -7.55 -5.46 -7.86
CA LEU A 25 -6.41 -4.55 -7.88
C LEU A 25 -5.81 -4.41 -9.28
N ALA A 26 -5.68 -5.53 -10.02
CA ALA A 26 -5.20 -5.51 -11.40
C ALA A 26 -6.15 -4.73 -12.32
N ARG A 27 -7.48 -4.88 -12.16
CA ARG A 27 -8.48 -4.08 -12.90
C ARG A 27 -8.36 -2.59 -12.62
N LEU A 28 -7.99 -2.22 -11.40
CA LEU A 28 -7.75 -0.84 -10.99
C LEU A 28 -6.40 -0.30 -11.46
N GLY A 29 -5.59 -1.09 -12.18
CA GLY A 29 -4.30 -0.67 -12.71
C GLY A 29 -3.16 -0.73 -11.69
N VAL A 30 -3.37 -1.37 -10.54
CA VAL A 30 -2.33 -1.65 -9.54
C VAL A 30 -1.41 -2.75 -10.07
N THR A 31 -0.11 -2.52 -9.99
CA THR A 31 0.93 -3.46 -10.44
C THR A 31 1.87 -3.90 -9.32
N ASN A 32 1.87 -3.19 -8.20
CA ASN A 32 2.65 -3.51 -7.02
C ASN A 32 1.81 -3.29 -5.76
N VAL A 33 1.91 -4.23 -4.83
CA VAL A 33 1.16 -4.22 -3.57
C VAL A 33 2.08 -4.63 -2.42
N ALA A 34 2.04 -3.88 -1.32
CA ALA A 34 2.63 -4.31 -0.07
C ALA A 34 1.60 -4.20 1.06
N LEU A 35 1.50 -5.25 1.86
CA LEU A 35 0.62 -5.32 3.02
C LEU A 35 1.48 -5.36 4.28
N LEU A 36 1.17 -4.49 5.23
CA LEU A 36 1.95 -4.19 6.42
C LEU A 36 1.03 -4.19 7.63
N ARG A 37 1.55 -4.47 8.83
CA ARG A 37 0.81 -4.29 10.09
C ARG A 37 1.72 -3.93 11.24
N ASP A 38 1.17 -3.20 12.20
CA ASP A 38 1.67 -3.08 13.56
C ASP A 38 0.64 -3.64 14.57
N GLY A 39 0.78 -3.32 15.85
CA GLY A 39 -0.11 -3.80 16.90
C GLY A 39 -1.53 -3.23 16.89
N SER A 40 -1.82 -2.25 16.04
CA SER A 40 -3.10 -1.51 16.01
C SER A 40 -3.60 -1.15 14.62
N THR A 41 -2.70 -1.09 13.64
CA THR A 41 -2.96 -0.57 12.30
C THR A 41 -2.42 -1.54 11.25
N ALA A 42 -3.22 -1.79 10.22
CA ALA A 42 -2.78 -2.40 8.98
C ALA A 42 -2.59 -1.32 7.91
N GLY A 43 -1.60 -1.53 7.05
CA GLY A 43 -1.22 -0.63 5.97
C GLY A 43 -1.17 -1.35 4.64
N LEU A 44 -1.72 -0.73 3.61
CA LEU A 44 -1.70 -1.21 2.23
C LEU A 44 -1.03 -0.17 1.35
N VAL A 45 0.10 -0.52 0.75
CA VAL A 45 0.78 0.29 -0.27
C VAL A 45 0.35 -0.20 -1.63
N LEU A 46 -0.17 0.72 -2.45
CA LEU A 46 -0.65 0.47 -3.80
C LEU A 46 0.15 1.32 -4.77
N GLU A 47 0.69 0.68 -5.80
CA GLU A 47 1.44 1.36 -6.83
C GLU A 47 1.08 0.81 -8.22
N GLY A 48 0.90 1.72 -9.16
CA GLY A 48 0.59 1.40 -10.54
C GLY A 48 0.68 2.64 -11.43
N TRP A 49 1.09 2.46 -12.68
CA TRP A 49 1.13 3.56 -13.65
C TRP A 49 -0.27 3.96 -14.12
N ALA A 50 -1.18 2.98 -14.21
CA ALA A 50 -2.59 3.18 -14.57
C ALA A 50 -3.51 3.31 -13.35
N PHE A 51 -2.97 3.19 -12.14
CA PHE A 51 -3.74 3.31 -10.91
C PHE A 51 -4.10 4.77 -10.64
N ALA A 52 -5.38 5.02 -10.41
CA ALA A 52 -5.91 6.33 -10.02
C ALA A 52 -5.99 6.42 -8.49
N ALA A 53 -5.49 7.49 -7.88
CA ALA A 53 -5.45 7.63 -6.43
C ALA A 53 -6.86 7.71 -5.81
N GLU A 54 -7.85 8.18 -6.57
CA GLU A 54 -9.26 8.23 -6.24
C GLU A 54 -9.86 6.83 -6.03
N ALA A 55 -9.26 5.80 -6.65
CA ALA A 55 -9.68 4.41 -6.51
C ALA A 55 -9.08 3.71 -5.26
N ALA A 56 -8.30 4.41 -4.44
CA ALA A 56 -7.62 3.83 -3.29
C ALA A 56 -8.58 3.21 -2.26
N GLN A 57 -9.75 3.79 -2.05
CA GLN A 57 -10.75 3.23 -1.14
C GLN A 57 -11.33 1.92 -1.66
N GLN A 58 -11.64 1.85 -2.96
CA GLN A 58 -12.11 0.62 -3.60
C GLN A 58 -11.04 -0.48 -3.54
N ALA A 59 -9.78 -0.12 -3.82
CA ALA A 59 -8.65 -1.04 -3.71
C ALA A 59 -8.45 -1.56 -2.28
N ALA A 60 -8.63 -0.71 -1.27
CA ALA A 60 -8.57 -1.12 0.13
C ALA A 60 -9.69 -2.09 0.49
N TRP A 61 -10.93 -1.83 0.05
CA TRP A 61 -12.06 -2.74 0.26
C TRP A 61 -11.88 -4.10 -0.39
N ALA A 62 -11.23 -4.15 -1.56
CA ALA A 62 -10.90 -5.42 -2.20
C ALA A 62 -10.00 -6.30 -1.32
N VAL A 63 -9.09 -5.69 -0.55
CA VAL A 63 -8.11 -6.40 0.30
C VAL A 63 -8.62 -6.67 1.71
N ALA A 64 -9.20 -5.66 2.36
CA ALA A 64 -9.57 -5.71 3.77
C ALA A 64 -11.07 -5.94 4.01
N GLY A 65 -11.89 -5.96 2.95
CA GLY A 65 -13.33 -5.85 3.07
C GLY A 65 -13.76 -4.43 3.47
N ALA A 66 -15.05 -4.26 3.78
CA ALA A 66 -15.55 -2.98 4.30
C ALA A 66 -14.96 -2.74 5.70
N CYS A 67 -14.06 -1.76 5.81
CA CYS A 67 -13.56 -1.25 7.08
C CYS A 67 -14.02 0.20 7.29
N ASP A 68 -14.43 0.49 8.52
CA ASP A 68 -14.60 1.86 8.99
C ASP A 68 -13.21 2.48 9.29
N ASP A 69 -13.13 3.81 9.32
CA ASP A 69 -11.92 4.58 9.65
C ASP A 69 -10.71 4.37 8.71
N VAL A 70 -10.98 4.14 7.42
CA VAL A 70 -9.95 4.12 6.38
C VAL A 70 -9.34 5.52 6.20
N ARG A 71 -8.01 5.61 6.26
CA ARG A 71 -7.25 6.84 6.00
C ARG A 71 -6.33 6.65 4.82
N THR A 72 -6.35 7.60 3.89
CA THR A 72 -5.49 7.60 2.70
C THR A 72 -4.35 8.60 2.86
N LEU A 73 -3.11 8.15 2.68
CA LEU A 73 -1.93 9.00 2.62
C LEU A 73 -1.45 9.10 1.18
N HIS A 74 -1.33 10.35 0.70
CA HIS A 74 -0.76 10.65 -0.60
C HIS A 74 0.74 10.96 -0.43
N PRO A 75 1.60 10.41 -1.30
CA PRO A 75 3.02 10.71 -1.28
C PRO A 75 3.25 12.19 -1.59
N LEU A 76 3.91 12.90 -0.68
CA LEU A 76 4.36 14.26 -0.90
C LEU A 76 5.75 14.30 -1.56
N ALA A 77 6.58 13.30 -1.28
CA ALA A 77 7.90 13.13 -1.88
C ALA A 77 8.29 11.65 -1.90
N GLN A 78 8.97 11.22 -2.97
CA GLN A 78 9.57 9.90 -3.09
C GLN A 78 10.94 10.06 -3.74
N MET A 79 11.99 9.62 -3.05
CA MET A 79 13.37 9.76 -3.52
C MET A 79 14.17 8.52 -3.15
N ALA A 80 15.05 8.09 -4.06
CA ALA A 80 16.07 7.11 -3.73
C ALA A 80 17.21 7.83 -2.98
N VAL A 81 17.67 7.24 -1.88
CA VAL A 81 18.80 7.74 -1.09
C VAL A 81 19.94 6.74 -1.19
N SER A 82 21.13 7.21 -1.56
CA SER A 82 22.33 6.37 -1.61
C SER A 82 23.06 6.38 -0.28
N ALA A 83 23.74 5.27 0.03
CA ALA A 83 24.59 5.19 1.22
C ALA A 83 25.79 6.16 1.12
N VAL A 84 26.16 6.74 2.25
CA VAL A 84 27.43 7.48 2.36
C VAL A 84 28.57 6.46 2.36
N ALA A 85 29.49 6.55 1.40
CA ALA A 85 30.70 5.74 1.41
C ALA A 85 31.51 6.05 2.67
N LYS A 86 31.62 5.08 3.59
CA LYS A 86 32.66 5.14 4.63
C LYS A 86 33.99 4.93 3.92
N GLY A 87 34.78 5.98 3.80
CA GLY A 87 36.07 5.95 3.12
C GLY A 87 36.89 4.75 3.58
N GLY A 88 37.38 3.96 2.61
CA GLY A 88 38.34 2.90 2.89
C GLY A 88 39.57 3.53 3.52
N ALA A 89 39.88 3.13 4.76
CA ALA A 89 41.24 3.27 5.26
C ALA A 89 42.13 2.42 4.35
N SER A 90 43.07 3.09 3.68
CA SER A 90 44.14 2.46 2.88
C SER A 90 44.99 1.51 3.71
#